data_AF-A0A6P7PCJ8-F1
#
_entry.id   AF-A0A6P7PCJ8-F1
#
_cell.length_a   1.000
_cell.length_b   1.000
_cell.length_c   1.000
_cell.angle_alpha   90.00
_cell.angle_beta   90.00
_cell.angle_gamma   90.00
#
_symmetry.space_group_name_H-M   'P 1'
#
loop_
_entity.id
_entity.type
_entity.pdbx_description
1 polymer ?
#
loop_
_entity_poly.entity_id
_entity_poly.type
_entity_poly.pdbx_seq_one_letter_code
_entity_poly.pdbx_strand_id
1 'polypeptide(L)'
;MSQAGQLMPWQLPQQPAPGNKDSSLCVVAVDPVCLVRVQQAEQKANMPAKKKTKKATKKKPGKIENELEEQRRPSLLDVVVLQDHVALQRESLIRVQADRSDLRRCLRNMEQKLQHEIQDRRDISSDLSRQYKTMQTELTHKVKRLEEEVSQLKEELALCQEELRKEKREREELEEEKDAAICDLQLKLDNMETDYEKILHETLDSLTSQLSVARQGWEDRSTSLHENYKQALSEFGLNALDV
;
A
#
# COMPACT_ATOMS: atom_id res chain seq x y z
N MET A 1 -29.13 -14.56 0.65
CA MET A 1 -27.85 -14.91 0.02
C MET A 1 -26.95 -13.68 0.06
N SER A 2 -26.06 -13.58 1.04
CA SER A 2 -24.97 -12.58 1.04
C SER A 2 -23.82 -13.14 1.86
N GLN A 3 -22.83 -13.69 1.17
CA GLN A 3 -21.53 -14.00 1.75
C GLN A 3 -20.76 -12.67 1.80
N ALA A 4 -20.57 -12.13 3.00
CA ALA A 4 -19.62 -11.05 3.23
C ALA A 4 -18.21 -11.64 3.30
N GLY A 5 -17.33 -11.13 2.44
CA GLY A 5 -16.01 -11.67 2.15
C GLY A 5 -15.10 -11.79 3.37
N GLN A 6 -14.49 -12.97 3.49
CA GLN A 6 -13.29 -13.17 4.29
C GLN A 6 -12.17 -12.30 3.74
N LEU A 7 -11.85 -11.21 4.44
CA LEU A 7 -10.60 -10.48 4.27
C LEU A 7 -9.46 -11.38 4.73
N MET A 8 -8.72 -11.91 3.76
CA MET A 8 -7.50 -12.66 4.00
C MET A 8 -6.49 -11.77 4.74
N PRO A 9 -5.85 -12.28 5.81
CA PRO A 9 -4.78 -11.54 6.47
C PRO A 9 -3.59 -11.43 5.51
N TRP A 10 -3.16 -10.20 5.23
CA TRP A 10 -1.94 -9.91 4.49
C TRP A 10 -0.74 -10.45 5.27
N GLN A 11 -0.29 -11.65 4.93
CA GLN A 11 0.94 -12.23 5.45
C GLN A 11 2.14 -11.58 4.76
N LEU A 12 2.94 -10.85 5.54
CA LEU A 12 4.26 -10.36 5.11
C LEU A 12 5.13 -11.54 4.66
N PRO A 13 5.92 -11.40 3.57
CA PRO A 13 7.00 -12.35 3.29
C PRO A 13 8.01 -12.31 4.44
N GLN A 14 8.10 -13.41 5.20
CA GLN A 14 9.21 -13.59 6.13
C GLN A 14 10.50 -13.65 5.33
N GLN A 15 11.45 -12.78 5.65
CA GLN A 15 12.81 -12.89 5.13
C GLN A 15 13.45 -14.18 5.66
N PRO A 16 14.15 -14.97 4.82
CA PRO A 16 14.88 -16.14 5.29
C PRO A 16 16.09 -15.70 6.13
N ALA A 17 16.29 -16.38 7.26
CA ALA A 17 17.47 -16.28 8.11
C ALA A 17 18.76 -16.59 7.31
N PRO A 18 19.93 -16.03 7.68
CA PRO A 18 21.17 -16.27 6.96
C PRO A 18 21.69 -17.68 7.27
N GLY A 19 21.36 -18.62 6.39
CA GLY A 19 21.88 -19.99 6.36
C GLY A 19 23.06 -20.09 5.39
N ASN A 20 24.23 -20.31 5.97
CA ASN A 20 25.54 -20.63 5.41
C ASN A 20 25.53 -21.49 4.13
N LYS A 21 26.25 -21.07 3.07
CA LYS A 21 26.72 -21.96 2.00
C LYS A 21 28.07 -21.50 1.47
N ASP A 22 29.06 -22.35 1.72
CA ASP A 22 30.31 -22.47 0.99
C ASP A 22 30.07 -22.48 -0.53
N SER A 23 30.86 -21.70 -1.25
CA SER A 23 31.26 -21.91 -2.64
C SER A 23 32.58 -21.15 -2.82
N SER A 24 33.72 -21.83 -2.78
CA SER A 24 34.26 -22.66 -3.86
C SER A 24 34.60 -21.80 -5.08
N LEU A 25 35.87 -21.95 -5.54
CA LEU A 25 36.48 -21.44 -6.78
C LEU A 25 37.09 -20.02 -6.66
N CYS A 26 38.37 -19.75 -6.95
CA CYS A 26 39.38 -20.48 -7.72
C CYS A 26 40.77 -20.31 -7.09
N VAL A 27 41.48 -21.43 -6.97
CA VAL A 27 42.93 -21.49 -6.87
C VAL A 27 43.50 -21.12 -8.24
N VAL A 28 44.24 -20.03 -8.34
CA VAL A 28 45.14 -19.81 -9.49
C VAL A 28 46.50 -20.36 -9.08
N ALA A 29 46.79 -21.55 -9.60
CA ALA A 29 48.12 -22.14 -9.56
C ALA A 29 49.11 -21.22 -10.27
N VAL A 30 50.22 -20.91 -9.61
CA VAL A 30 51.38 -20.28 -10.25
C VAL A 30 52.32 -21.42 -10.62
N ASP A 31 52.38 -21.77 -11.90
CA ASP A 31 53.36 -22.70 -12.43
C ASP A 31 54.78 -22.10 -12.33
N PRO A 32 55.74 -22.80 -11.70
CA PRO A 32 57.14 -22.46 -11.77
C PRO A 32 57.78 -23.27 -12.91
N VAL A 33 58.44 -22.61 -13.86
CA VAL A 33 59.62 -23.06 -14.64
C VAL A 33 59.69 -22.25 -15.93
N CYS A 34 60.78 -21.48 -16.07
CA CYS A 34 61.59 -21.34 -17.29
C CYS A 34 62.57 -20.16 -17.13
N LEU A 35 63.81 -20.42 -16.69
CA LEU A 35 64.94 -20.15 -17.58
C LEU A 35 66.16 -20.96 -17.13
N VAL A 36 66.54 -21.84 -18.04
CA VAL A 36 67.66 -22.77 -18.00
C VAL A 36 68.95 -22.03 -18.36
N ARG A 37 70.02 -22.42 -17.65
CA ARG A 37 71.45 -22.47 -18.03
C ARG A 37 71.94 -21.52 -19.13
N VAL A 38 72.97 -20.75 -18.77
CA VAL A 38 74.13 -20.56 -19.64
C VAL A 38 75.36 -21.08 -18.90
N GLN A 39 75.75 -22.32 -19.23
CA GLN A 39 77.10 -22.86 -19.04
C GLN A 39 77.70 -23.02 -20.45
N GLN A 40 78.75 -22.26 -20.75
CA GLN A 40 79.75 -22.52 -21.79
C GLN A 40 81.05 -21.98 -21.19
N ALA A 41 82.05 -22.76 -20.76
CA ALA A 41 82.79 -23.85 -21.42
C ALA A 41 83.58 -23.35 -22.65
N GLU A 42 84.78 -22.85 -22.41
CA GLU A 42 85.90 -23.00 -23.33
C GLU A 42 87.12 -23.57 -22.59
N GLN A 43 87.62 -24.68 -23.12
CA GLN A 43 88.81 -25.42 -22.73
C GLN A 43 89.78 -25.45 -23.92
N LYS A 44 91.08 -25.32 -23.59
CA LYS A 44 92.26 -25.99 -24.18
C LYS A 44 92.81 -25.56 -25.56
N ALA A 45 94.13 -25.32 -25.54
CA ALA A 45 95.22 -25.99 -26.31
C ALA A 45 96.34 -24.96 -26.61
N ASN A 46 97.64 -25.24 -26.79
CA ASN A 46 98.59 -26.33 -26.54
C ASN A 46 99.97 -25.76 -26.99
N MET A 47 101.07 -26.15 -26.35
CA MET A 47 102.48 -25.83 -26.66
C MET A 47 103.05 -26.84 -27.72
N PRO A 48 104.36 -26.93 -28.12
CA PRO A 48 105.55 -26.03 -28.09
C PRO A 48 106.41 -26.06 -29.41
N ALA A 49 107.50 -25.26 -29.51
CA ALA A 49 108.75 -25.69 -30.17
C ALA A 49 110.01 -24.88 -29.74
N LYS A 50 111.15 -25.58 -29.62
CA LYS A 50 112.48 -25.17 -29.12
C LYS A 50 113.42 -24.63 -30.22
N LYS A 51 114.34 -23.69 -29.90
CA LYS A 51 115.83 -23.87 -29.82
C LYS A 51 116.65 -22.55 -29.92
N LYS A 52 117.53 -22.35 -28.92
CA LYS A 52 118.95 -21.86 -28.90
C LYS A 52 119.34 -20.66 -29.80
N THR A 53 120.02 -19.60 -29.33
CA THR A 53 121.42 -19.59 -28.84
C THR A 53 121.84 -18.19 -28.30
N LYS A 54 122.67 -18.20 -27.24
CA LYS A 54 123.56 -17.18 -26.61
C LYS A 54 123.78 -15.81 -27.29
N LYS A 55 123.71 -14.71 -26.52
CA LYS A 55 124.85 -13.80 -26.19
C LYS A 55 124.46 -12.68 -25.20
N ALA A 56 125.26 -12.55 -24.14
CA ALA A 56 125.84 -11.31 -23.61
C ALA A 56 124.93 -10.10 -23.22
N THR A 57 124.91 -9.88 -21.89
CA THR A 57 125.24 -8.60 -21.23
C THR A 57 124.15 -7.50 -21.10
N LYS A 58 124.07 -6.99 -19.87
CA LYS A 58 123.39 -5.76 -19.38
C LYS A 58 121.88 -5.85 -19.08
N LYS A 59 121.57 -6.13 -17.80
CA LYS A 59 120.27 -5.88 -17.16
C LYS A 59 119.85 -4.42 -17.41
N LYS A 60 118.76 -4.23 -18.15
CA LYS A 60 117.92 -3.02 -18.16
C LYS A 60 116.64 -3.35 -17.37
N PRO A 61 116.14 -2.46 -16.49
CA PRO A 61 115.05 -2.77 -15.55
C PRO A 61 113.66 -2.99 -16.18
N GLY A 62 113.42 -2.61 -17.44
CA GLY A 62 112.06 -2.60 -18.03
C GLY A 62 111.49 -3.91 -18.60
N LYS A 63 112.23 -5.03 -18.61
CA LYS A 63 111.74 -6.30 -19.21
C LYS A 63 110.96 -7.19 -18.24
N ILE A 64 111.25 -7.08 -16.94
CA ILE A 64 110.53 -7.79 -15.87
C ILE A 64 109.19 -7.10 -15.59
N GLU A 65 109.15 -5.79 -15.77
CA GLU A 65 107.94 -4.95 -15.65
C GLU A 65 106.87 -5.33 -16.69
N ASN A 66 107.28 -5.59 -17.95
CA ASN A 66 106.37 -5.94 -19.04
C ASN A 66 105.80 -7.37 -18.93
N GLU A 67 106.55 -8.34 -18.39
CA GLU A 67 106.07 -9.72 -18.17
C GLU A 67 105.13 -9.81 -16.95
N LEU A 68 105.39 -9.01 -15.91
CA LEU A 68 104.48 -8.84 -14.77
C LEU A 68 103.22 -8.04 -15.16
N GLU A 69 103.33 -7.06 -16.07
CA GLU A 69 102.18 -6.40 -16.67
C GLU A 69 101.34 -7.37 -17.52
N GLU A 70 101.96 -8.19 -18.36
CA GLU A 70 101.24 -9.19 -19.16
C GLU A 70 100.52 -10.23 -18.30
N GLN A 71 101.07 -10.63 -17.14
CA GLN A 71 100.36 -11.45 -16.15
C GLN A 71 99.27 -10.69 -15.39
N ARG A 72 99.41 -9.37 -15.23
CA ARG A 72 98.46 -8.52 -14.50
C ARG A 72 97.27 -8.08 -15.37
N ARG A 73 97.42 -8.03 -16.70
CA ARG A 73 96.37 -7.63 -17.67
C ARG A 73 95.11 -8.50 -17.64
N PRO A 74 95.18 -9.86 -17.64
CA PRO A 74 94.00 -10.70 -17.52
C PRO A 74 93.21 -10.42 -16.24
N SER A 75 93.91 -10.27 -15.11
CA SER A 75 93.28 -9.96 -13.82
C SER A 75 92.64 -8.57 -13.79
N LEU A 76 93.20 -7.58 -14.49
CA LEU A 76 92.58 -6.25 -14.63
C LEU A 76 91.30 -6.30 -15.48
N LEU A 77 91.30 -7.10 -16.55
CA LEU A 77 90.11 -7.29 -17.38
C LEU A 77 89.00 -8.01 -16.60
N ASP A 78 89.34 -9.02 -15.82
CA ASP A 78 88.39 -9.69 -14.93
C ASP A 78 87.78 -8.72 -13.91
N VAL A 79 88.57 -7.80 -13.34
CA VAL A 79 88.06 -6.76 -12.43
C VAL A 79 87.05 -5.85 -13.13
N VAL A 80 87.30 -5.45 -14.39
CA VAL A 80 86.37 -4.60 -15.16
C VAL A 80 85.08 -5.36 -15.47
N VAL A 81 85.17 -6.61 -15.94
CA VAL A 81 83.99 -7.44 -16.23
C VAL A 81 83.15 -7.67 -14.97
N LEU A 82 83.80 -7.91 -13.82
CA LEU A 82 83.10 -8.04 -12.54
C LEU A 82 82.46 -6.71 -12.11
N GLN A 83 83.11 -5.57 -12.33
CA GLN A 83 82.54 -4.25 -12.07
C GLN A 83 81.29 -3.98 -12.93
N ASP A 84 81.34 -4.30 -14.22
CA ASP A 84 80.21 -4.17 -15.13
C ASP A 84 79.07 -5.11 -14.74
N HIS A 85 79.37 -6.36 -14.35
CA HIS A 85 78.35 -7.28 -13.86
C HIS A 85 77.66 -6.74 -12.59
N VAL A 86 78.43 -6.20 -11.65
CA VAL A 86 77.89 -5.55 -10.45
C VAL A 86 77.06 -4.31 -10.81
N ALA A 87 77.46 -3.53 -11.82
CA ALA A 87 76.70 -2.37 -12.29
C ALA A 87 75.34 -2.79 -12.90
N LEU A 88 75.32 -3.81 -13.76
CA LEU A 88 74.10 -4.38 -14.34
C LEU A 88 73.17 -4.96 -13.27
N GLN A 89 73.72 -5.67 -12.29
CA GLN A 89 72.95 -6.19 -11.15
C GLN A 89 72.32 -5.06 -10.32
N ARG A 90 73.06 -3.97 -10.08
CA ARG A 90 72.55 -2.78 -9.36
C ARG A 90 71.43 -2.09 -10.11
N GLU A 91 71.60 -1.86 -11.41
CA GLU A 91 70.58 -1.23 -12.24
C GLU A 91 69.30 -2.09 -12.29
N SER A 92 69.46 -3.41 -12.45
CA SER A 92 68.35 -4.37 -12.37
C SER A 92 67.64 -4.30 -11.02
N LEU A 93 68.39 -4.28 -9.91
CA LEU A 93 67.81 -4.17 -8.58
C LEU A 93 67.06 -2.85 -8.37
N ILE A 94 67.59 -1.71 -8.86
CA ILE A 94 66.93 -0.41 -8.81
C ILE A 94 65.61 -0.44 -9.59
N ARG A 95 65.60 -1.00 -10.82
CA ARG A 95 64.39 -1.15 -11.64
C ARG A 95 63.33 -1.98 -10.92
N VAL A 96 63.69 -3.17 -10.44
CA VAL A 96 62.77 -4.05 -9.68
C VAL A 96 62.25 -3.35 -8.43
N GLN A 97 63.07 -2.56 -7.75
CA GLN A 97 62.66 -1.79 -6.58
C GLN A 97 61.67 -0.67 -6.93
N ALA A 98 61.88 0.03 -8.05
CA ALA A 98 60.96 1.04 -8.57
C ALA A 98 59.61 0.40 -8.94
N ASP A 99 59.62 -0.68 -9.73
CA ASP A 99 58.41 -1.41 -10.12
C ASP A 99 57.64 -1.93 -8.90
N ARG A 100 58.35 -2.47 -7.91
CA ARG A 100 57.75 -2.88 -6.62
C ARG A 100 57.12 -1.71 -5.88
N SER A 101 57.76 -0.53 -5.89
CA SER A 101 57.23 0.66 -5.23
C SER A 101 55.97 1.18 -5.92
N ASP A 102 55.93 1.11 -7.25
CA ASP A 102 54.79 1.49 -8.08
C ASP A 102 53.63 0.53 -7.91
N LEU A 103 53.88 -0.78 -7.96
CA LEU A 103 52.86 -1.81 -7.67
C LEU A 103 52.26 -1.61 -6.27
N ARG A 104 53.10 -1.34 -5.26
CA ARG A 104 52.61 -1.04 -3.90
C ARG A 104 51.76 0.21 -3.85
N ARG A 105 52.11 1.26 -4.60
CA ARG A 105 51.30 2.48 -4.71
C ARG A 105 49.96 2.20 -5.39
N CYS A 106 49.98 1.48 -6.51
CA CYS A 106 48.76 1.08 -7.23
C CYS A 106 47.83 0.23 -6.36
N LEU A 107 48.36 -0.74 -5.61
CA LEU A 107 47.58 -1.55 -4.68
C LEU A 107 46.89 -0.70 -3.61
N ARG A 108 47.62 0.22 -2.96
CA ARG A 108 47.03 1.14 -1.98
C ARG A 108 45.92 2.00 -2.58
N ASN A 109 46.12 2.52 -3.79
CA ASN A 109 45.10 3.33 -4.47
C ASN A 109 43.84 2.52 -4.77
N MET A 110 43.98 1.26 -5.22
CA MET A 110 42.83 0.38 -5.48
C MET A 110 42.11 -0.02 -4.20
N GLU A 111 42.86 -0.29 -3.12
CA GLU A 111 42.29 -0.57 -1.80
C GLU A 111 41.48 0.64 -1.29
N GLN A 112 42.01 1.85 -1.42
CA GLN A 112 41.29 3.07 -1.07
C GLN A 112 40.00 3.26 -1.87
N LYS A 113 40.04 3.03 -3.19
CA LYS A 113 38.85 3.09 -4.04
C LYS A 113 37.81 2.04 -3.63
N LEU A 114 38.24 0.81 -3.33
CA LEU A 114 37.34 -0.24 -2.88
C LEU A 114 36.69 0.12 -1.54
N GLN A 115 37.45 0.67 -0.59
CA GLN A 115 36.90 1.14 0.69
C GLN A 115 35.89 2.28 0.49
N HIS A 116 36.16 3.21 -0.42
CA HIS A 116 35.23 4.28 -0.76
C HIS A 116 33.93 3.74 -1.35
N GLU A 117 34.00 2.84 -2.33
CA GLU A 117 32.83 2.19 -2.94
C GLU A 117 32.01 1.40 -1.91
N ILE A 118 32.67 0.69 -0.98
CA ILE A 118 31.99 -0.02 0.11
C ILE A 118 31.26 0.98 1.02
N GLN A 119 31.90 2.11 1.34
CA GLN A 119 31.30 3.15 2.16
C GLN A 119 30.11 3.80 1.46
N ASP A 120 30.25 4.18 0.20
CA ASP A 120 29.17 4.79 -0.60
C ASP A 120 27.97 3.85 -0.70
N ARG A 121 28.21 2.56 -0.95
CA ARG A 121 27.15 1.53 -0.96
C ARG A 121 26.45 1.41 0.39
N ARG A 122 27.18 1.50 1.50
CA ARG A 122 26.59 1.49 2.85
C ARG A 122 25.73 2.72 3.08
N ASP A 123 26.20 3.89 2.67
CA ASP A 123 25.48 5.16 2.84
C ASP A 123 24.19 5.19 2.01
N ILE A 124 24.26 4.74 0.75
CA ILE A 124 23.08 4.57 -0.12
C ILE A 124 22.09 3.58 0.48
N SER A 125 22.57 2.41 0.95
CA SER A 125 21.72 1.38 1.56
C SER A 125 21.02 1.88 2.84
N SER A 126 21.75 2.65 3.65
CA SER A 126 21.22 3.30 4.85
C SER A 126 20.14 4.33 4.51
N ASP A 127 20.38 5.18 3.51
CA ASP A 127 19.40 6.18 3.10
C ASP A 127 18.13 5.56 2.51
N LEU A 128 18.27 4.56 1.63
CA LEU A 128 17.13 3.81 1.10
C LEU A 128 16.33 3.12 2.22
N SER A 129 17.01 2.55 3.21
CA SER A 129 16.36 1.95 4.37
C SER A 129 15.59 2.98 5.19
N ARG A 130 16.13 4.20 5.34
CA ARG A 130 15.46 5.30 6.02
C ARG A 130 14.23 5.76 5.24
N GLN A 131 14.37 6.01 3.94
CA GLN A 131 13.27 6.43 3.07
C GLN A 131 12.13 5.41 3.05
N TYR A 132 12.46 4.12 2.92
CA TYR A 132 11.47 3.05 2.97
C TYR A 132 10.71 3.04 4.30
N LYS A 133 11.40 3.16 5.43
CA LYS A 133 10.75 3.24 6.75
C LYS A 133 9.87 4.47 6.88
N THR A 134 10.32 5.65 6.43
CA THR A 134 9.52 6.87 6.43
C THR A 134 8.24 6.67 5.61
N MET A 135 8.36 6.20 4.36
CA MET A 135 7.22 5.93 3.50
C MET A 135 6.26 4.90 4.13
N GLN A 136 6.81 3.82 4.71
CA GLN A 136 6.02 2.81 5.39
C GLN A 136 5.23 3.40 6.56
N THR A 137 5.85 4.24 7.39
CA THR A 137 5.16 4.91 8.50
C THR A 137 4.08 5.86 8.01
N GLU A 138 4.35 6.68 6.98
CA GLU A 138 3.37 7.60 6.40
C GLU A 138 2.15 6.88 5.84
N LEU A 139 2.36 5.80 5.08
CA LEU A 139 1.27 4.99 4.55
C LEU A 139 0.47 4.32 5.68
N THR A 140 1.15 3.79 6.69
CA THR A 140 0.49 3.21 7.87
C THR A 140 -0.37 4.26 8.60
N HIS A 141 0.14 5.47 8.75
CA HIS A 141 -0.62 6.58 9.34
C HIS A 141 -1.82 6.99 8.48
N LYS A 142 -1.67 7.03 7.15
CA LYS A 142 -2.78 7.31 6.24
C LYS A 142 -3.86 6.24 6.32
N VAL A 143 -3.49 4.96 6.34
CA VAL A 143 -4.43 3.85 6.50
C VAL A 143 -5.21 3.97 7.80
N LYS A 144 -4.52 4.15 8.94
CA LYS A 144 -5.17 4.30 10.25
C LYS A 144 -6.16 5.46 10.29
N ARG A 145 -5.77 6.62 9.76
CA ARG A 145 -6.64 7.80 9.69
C ARG A 145 -7.91 7.52 8.86
N LEU A 146 -7.75 6.89 7.69
CA LEU A 146 -8.88 6.54 6.83
C LEU A 146 -9.78 5.49 7.49
N GLU A 147 -9.22 4.53 8.21
CA GLU A 147 -9.98 3.54 8.99
C GLU A 147 -10.79 4.21 10.12
N GLU A 148 -10.20 5.20 10.81
CA GLU A 148 -10.88 6.01 11.82
C GLU A 148 -12.01 6.84 11.21
N GLU A 149 -11.76 7.57 10.11
CA GLU A 149 -12.78 8.36 9.39
C GLU A 149 -13.94 7.48 8.89
N VAL A 150 -13.64 6.30 8.32
CA VAL A 150 -14.67 5.35 7.88
C VAL A 150 -15.49 4.83 9.07
N SER A 151 -14.85 4.63 10.23
CA SER A 151 -15.56 4.18 11.43
C SER A 151 -16.48 5.26 11.98
N GLN A 152 -16.01 6.52 12.04
CA GLN A 152 -16.79 7.68 12.48
C GLN A 152 -18.00 7.91 11.56
N LEU A 153 -17.79 7.94 10.24
CA LEU A 153 -18.87 8.13 9.28
C LEU A 153 -19.93 7.01 9.34
N LYS A 154 -19.53 5.77 9.66
CA LYS A 154 -20.48 4.67 9.86
C LYS A 154 -21.31 4.86 11.12
N GLU A 155 -20.70 5.36 12.20
CA GLU A 155 -21.41 5.67 13.45
C GLU A 155 -22.40 6.82 13.24
N GLU A 156 -21.97 7.92 12.62
CA GLU A 156 -22.83 9.05 12.27
C GLU A 156 -24.01 8.63 11.38
N LEU A 157 -23.74 7.76 10.38
CA LEU A 157 -24.78 7.22 9.52
C LEU A 157 -25.78 6.36 10.32
N ALA A 158 -25.30 5.53 11.25
CA ALA A 158 -26.17 4.70 12.08
C ALA A 158 -27.07 5.56 13.00
N LEU A 159 -26.50 6.60 13.62
CA LEU A 159 -27.24 7.55 14.44
C LEU A 159 -28.32 8.27 13.64
N CYS A 160 -27.95 8.84 12.48
CA CYS A 160 -28.90 9.57 11.63
C CYS A 160 -30.02 8.65 11.11
N GLN A 161 -29.72 7.39 10.81
CA GLN A 161 -30.73 6.41 10.43
C GLN A 161 -31.67 6.06 11.57
N GLU A 162 -31.17 5.99 12.81
CA GLU A 162 -32.02 5.72 13.98
C GLU A 162 -32.93 6.91 14.28
N GLU A 163 -32.39 8.13 14.26
CA GLU A 163 -33.17 9.36 14.41
C GLU A 163 -34.27 9.46 13.36
N LEU A 164 -33.94 9.18 12.09
CA LEU A 164 -34.93 9.17 11.01
C LEU A 164 -36.02 8.11 11.23
N ARG A 165 -35.66 6.92 11.72
CA ARG A 165 -36.65 5.88 12.03
C ARG A 165 -37.54 6.28 13.21
N LYS A 166 -36.96 6.91 14.21
CA LYS A 166 -37.69 7.43 15.37
C LYS A 166 -38.68 8.50 14.95
N GLU A 167 -38.23 9.52 14.22
CA GLU A 167 -39.08 10.61 13.72
C GLU A 167 -40.23 10.09 12.85
N LYS A 168 -39.97 9.09 11.99
CA LYS A 168 -41.02 8.46 11.19
C LYS A 168 -42.09 7.78 12.04
N ARG A 169 -41.67 7.03 13.07
CA ARG A 169 -42.61 6.38 14.00
C ARG A 169 -43.43 7.41 14.75
N GLU A 170 -42.80 8.44 15.31
CA GLU A 170 -43.49 9.51 16.04
C GLU A 170 -44.49 10.25 15.14
N ARG A 171 -44.14 10.47 13.87
CA ARG A 171 -45.06 11.04 12.88
C ARG A 171 -46.25 10.11 12.58
N GLU A 172 -46.00 8.82 12.37
CA GLU A 172 -47.05 7.82 12.11
C GLU A 172 -48.00 7.71 13.31
N GLU A 173 -47.49 7.65 14.54
CA GLU A 173 -48.28 7.64 15.77
C GLU A 173 -49.16 8.90 15.88
N LEU A 174 -48.61 10.08 15.60
CA LEU A 174 -49.37 11.33 15.63
C LEU A 174 -50.45 11.39 14.53
N GLU A 175 -50.18 10.82 13.36
CA GLU A 175 -51.13 10.72 12.26
C GLU A 175 -52.30 9.80 12.65
N GLU A 176 -52.03 8.65 13.25
CA GLU A 176 -53.05 7.72 13.77
C GLU A 176 -53.90 8.37 14.86
N GLU A 177 -53.31 9.11 15.80
CA GLU A 177 -54.04 9.85 16.85
C GLU A 177 -54.98 10.90 16.25
N LYS A 178 -54.51 11.62 15.23
CA LYS A 178 -55.32 12.61 14.52
C LYS A 178 -56.48 11.96 13.77
N ASP A 179 -56.23 10.86 13.07
CA ASP A 179 -57.27 10.14 12.32
C ASP A 179 -58.32 9.54 13.27
N ALA A 180 -57.90 9.04 14.43
CA ALA A 180 -58.82 8.60 15.48
C ALA A 180 -59.69 9.76 15.99
N ALA A 181 -59.10 10.93 16.26
CA ALA A 181 -59.84 12.11 16.69
C ALA A 181 -60.83 12.61 15.61
N ILE A 182 -60.45 12.55 14.33
CA ILE A 182 -61.33 12.87 13.21
C ILE A 182 -62.50 11.89 13.15
N CYS A 183 -62.25 10.58 13.23
CA CYS A 183 -63.30 9.56 13.25
C CYS A 183 -64.29 9.77 14.41
N ASP A 184 -63.77 10.04 15.62
CA ASP A 184 -64.60 10.30 16.80
C ASP A 184 -65.51 11.53 16.64
N LEU A 185 -64.99 12.59 16.02
CA LEU A 185 -65.76 13.81 15.76
C LEU A 185 -66.81 13.57 14.66
N GLN A 186 -66.47 12.84 13.61
CA GLN A 186 -67.42 12.45 12.55
C GLN A 186 -68.56 11.62 13.14
N LEU A 187 -68.26 10.61 13.96
CA LEU A 187 -69.29 9.80 14.62
C LEU A 187 -70.22 10.65 15.50
N LYS A 188 -69.68 11.64 16.23
CA LYS A 188 -70.51 12.56 17.03
C LYS A 188 -71.41 13.42 16.16
N LEU A 189 -70.90 13.92 15.03
CA LEU A 189 -71.69 14.68 14.06
C LEU A 189 -72.82 13.82 13.48
N ASP A 190 -72.51 12.61 13.04
CA ASP A 190 -73.51 11.68 12.48
C ASP A 190 -74.60 11.35 13.51
N ASN A 191 -74.22 11.07 14.77
CA ASN A 191 -75.19 10.82 15.84
C ASN A 191 -76.09 12.04 16.07
N MET A 192 -75.50 13.25 16.16
CA MET A 192 -76.29 14.48 16.32
C MET A 192 -77.21 14.73 15.12
N GLU A 193 -76.75 14.49 13.90
CA GLU A 193 -77.55 14.59 12.68
C GLU A 193 -78.76 13.64 12.74
N THR A 194 -78.55 12.36 13.06
CA THR A 194 -79.66 11.40 13.18
C THR A 194 -80.64 11.75 14.30
N ASP A 195 -80.18 12.32 15.41
CA ASP A 195 -81.05 12.74 16.50
C ASP A 195 -81.89 13.97 16.11
N TYR A 196 -81.31 14.93 15.37
CA TYR A 196 -82.06 16.04 14.80
C TYR A 196 -83.09 15.57 13.76
N GLU A 197 -82.72 14.63 12.89
CA GLU A 197 -83.65 14.02 11.94
C GLU A 197 -84.84 13.35 12.65
N LYS A 198 -84.59 12.56 13.70
CA LYS A 198 -85.65 11.93 14.50
C LYS A 198 -86.61 12.96 15.09
N ILE A 199 -86.09 14.01 15.74
CA ILE A 199 -86.93 15.07 16.33
C ILE A 199 -87.78 15.75 15.25
N LEU A 200 -87.19 16.03 14.08
CA LEU A 200 -87.92 16.60 12.95
C LEU A 200 -89.02 15.67 12.44
N HIS A 201 -88.74 14.38 12.29
CA HIS A 201 -89.74 13.40 11.88
C HIS A 201 -90.86 13.23 12.90
N GLU A 202 -90.54 13.07 14.19
CA GLU A 202 -91.53 12.95 15.28
C GLU A 202 -92.44 14.19 15.37
N THR A 203 -91.88 15.39 15.20
CA THR A 203 -92.67 16.63 15.20
C THR A 203 -93.59 16.74 13.98
N LEU A 204 -93.10 16.40 12.78
CA LEU A 204 -93.91 16.36 11.56
C LEU A 204 -95.02 15.30 11.62
N ASP A 205 -94.73 14.12 12.15
CA ASP A 205 -95.71 13.04 12.33
C ASP A 205 -96.79 13.44 13.34
N SER A 206 -96.40 14.09 14.45
CA SER A 206 -97.33 14.62 15.44
C SER A 206 -98.26 15.69 14.84
N LEU A 207 -97.72 16.64 14.08
CA LEU A 207 -98.51 17.65 13.37
C LEU A 207 -99.46 17.01 12.35
N THR A 208 -99.00 16.00 11.61
CA THR A 208 -99.82 15.28 10.63
C THR A 208 -100.94 14.49 11.30
N SER A 209 -100.66 13.84 12.42
CA SER A 209 -101.65 13.15 13.25
C SER A 209 -102.71 14.13 13.78
N GLN A 210 -102.31 15.28 14.31
CA GLN A 210 -103.24 16.33 14.76
C GLN A 210 -104.12 16.85 13.63
N LEU A 211 -103.56 17.10 12.44
CA LEU A 211 -104.31 17.49 11.25
C LEU A 211 -105.31 16.41 10.83
N SER A 212 -104.93 15.12 10.90
CA SER A 212 -105.82 14.00 10.58
C SER A 212 -107.00 13.89 11.56
N VAL A 213 -106.74 14.04 12.86
CA VAL A 213 -107.77 14.01 13.91
C VAL A 213 -108.71 15.20 13.77
N ALA A 214 -108.16 16.40 13.54
CA ALA A 214 -108.96 17.58 13.29
C ALA A 214 -109.87 17.37 12.07
N ARG A 215 -109.30 16.92 10.94
CA ARG A 215 -110.02 16.61 9.71
C ARG A 215 -111.15 15.59 9.95
N GLN A 216 -110.87 14.47 10.60
CA GLN A 216 -111.88 13.46 10.93
C GLN A 216 -113.01 14.08 11.77
N GLY A 217 -112.67 14.88 12.78
CA GLY A 217 -113.67 15.58 13.60
C GLY A 217 -114.53 16.57 12.82
N TRP A 218 -114.00 17.21 11.76
CA TRP A 218 -114.80 18.02 10.84
C TRP A 218 -115.72 17.17 9.96
N GLU A 219 -115.20 16.05 9.42
CA GLU A 219 -115.97 15.10 8.62
C GLU A 219 -117.12 14.48 9.43
N ASP A 220 -116.86 14.02 10.65
CA ASP A 220 -117.86 13.43 11.56
C ASP A 220 -118.94 14.43 11.97
N ARG A 221 -118.57 15.69 12.26
CA ARG A 221 -119.56 16.75 12.51
C ARG A 221 -120.39 17.04 11.27
N SER A 222 -119.77 17.05 10.09
CA SER A 222 -120.48 17.27 8.83
C SER A 222 -121.46 16.14 8.52
N THR A 223 -121.08 14.88 8.75
CA THR A 223 -121.96 13.72 8.52
C THR A 223 -123.09 13.71 9.54
N SER A 224 -122.80 13.91 10.83
CA SER A 224 -123.82 14.02 11.87
C SER A 224 -124.81 15.15 11.59
N LEU A 225 -124.32 16.31 11.17
CA LEU A 225 -125.18 17.44 10.76
C LEU A 225 -126.09 17.02 9.60
N HIS A 226 -125.54 16.37 8.57
CA HIS A 226 -126.30 15.90 7.42
C HIS A 226 -127.36 14.85 7.80
N GLU A 227 -127.03 13.91 8.68
CA GLU A 227 -127.96 12.90 9.22
C GLU A 227 -129.08 13.55 10.04
N ASN A 228 -128.76 14.49 10.93
CA ASN A 228 -129.75 15.21 11.73
C ASN A 228 -130.74 15.96 10.83
N TYR A 229 -130.26 16.64 9.78
CA TYR A 229 -131.13 17.31 8.82
C TYR A 229 -131.98 16.32 8.02
N LYS A 230 -131.40 15.20 7.58
CA LYS A 230 -132.13 14.14 6.87
C LYS A 230 -133.25 13.56 7.74
N GLN A 231 -132.99 13.33 9.02
CA GLN A 231 -133.98 12.83 9.97
C GLN A 231 -135.09 13.85 10.21
N ALA A 232 -134.73 15.12 10.46
CA ALA A 232 -135.71 16.20 10.61
C ALA A 232 -136.62 16.31 9.38
N LEU A 233 -136.07 16.27 8.16
CA LEU A 233 -136.87 16.28 6.92
C LEU A 233 -137.81 15.08 6.82
N SER A 234 -137.37 13.90 7.25
CA SER A 234 -138.18 12.68 7.28
C SER A 234 -139.34 12.78 8.27
N GLU A 235 -139.14 13.41 9.44
CA GLU A 235 -140.20 13.68 10.43
C GLU A 235 -141.31 14.59 9.86
N PHE A 236 -140.98 15.47 8.92
CA PHE A 236 -141.95 16.30 8.19
C PHE A 236 -142.58 15.60 6.97
N GLY A 237 -142.28 14.32 6.73
CA GLY A 237 -142.86 13.53 5.63
C GLY A 237 -142.23 13.79 4.26
N LEU A 238 -141.08 14.46 4.20
CA LEU A 238 -140.33 14.74 2.98
C LEU A 238 -139.17 13.75 2.87
N ASN A 239 -139.29 12.75 2.00
CA ASN A 239 -138.19 11.81 1.75
C ASN A 239 -137.09 12.48 0.93
N ALA A 240 -135.86 12.43 1.42
CA ALA A 240 -134.67 13.03 0.81
C ALA A 240 -134.21 12.36 -0.52
N LEU A 241 -135.01 11.49 -1.12
CA LEU A 241 -134.76 10.85 -2.42
C LEU A 241 -135.72 11.34 -3.53
N ASP A 242 -136.69 12.21 -3.20
CA ASP A 242 -137.65 12.82 -4.14
C ASP A 242 -137.25 14.26 -4.58
N VAL A 243 -135.99 14.66 -4.34
CA VAL A 243 -135.35 15.87 -4.86
C VAL A 243 -133.97 15.52 -5.42
#